data_AF-A0A6L7PDP4-F1
#
_entry.id   AF-A0A6L7PDP4-F1
#
_cell.length_a   1.000
_cell.length_b   1.000
_cell.length_c   1.000
_cell.angle_alpha   90.00
_cell.angle_beta   90.00
_cell.angle_gamma   90.00
#
_symmetry.space_group_name_H-M   'P 1'
#
loop_
_entity.id
_entity.type
_entity.pdbx_description
1 polymer ?
#
loop_
_entity_poly.entity_id
_entity_poly.type
_entity_poly.pdbx_seq_one_letter_code
_entity_poly.pdbx_strand_id
1 'polypeptide(L)'
;MTTETPRSQPPAVDGAAGANGADEAASRAAVEAELDAIESEEWRQSLHDVFYRRGPERVAELLADLQIEAQREMAQLPVTSRTPYVNTIPLERQPPYPGNRQIEQRIKSFVRWNAMAMVVDANNRHEGIGGHISTYASAATLYEVGFNHFFRGADDPSGGDLIYIQGHASPGIYARAYLEGRLSEELLFNFRRELADGGGLPSYPHPWLMNHFWKFPTVSMGLAPLMAIYQARFMRYLVDRGLKDPTDAKVWCFIGDGETDEPEALGAISLAARERLDNLIFVINCNLQRLDGPVRGNGQI
;
A
#
# COMPACT_ATOMS: atom_id res chain seq x y z
N MET A 1 -3.37 71.73 -52.16
CA MET A 1 -2.26 72.58 -51.70
C MET A 1 -2.79 73.39 -50.53
N THR A 2 -2.21 73.13 -49.34
CA THR A 2 -1.94 74.04 -48.20
C THR A 2 -3.09 74.83 -47.58
N THR A 3 -3.28 74.96 -46.26
CA THR A 3 -2.72 74.41 -45.00
C THR A 3 -3.57 75.09 -43.92
N GLU A 4 -4.08 74.39 -42.91
CA GLU A 4 -4.64 75.03 -41.70
C GLU A 4 -3.92 74.53 -40.43
N THR A 5 -3.50 75.49 -39.62
CA THR A 5 -2.78 75.39 -38.34
C THR A 5 -3.79 75.22 -37.18
N PRO A 6 -3.40 74.62 -36.04
CA PRO A 6 -4.32 74.00 -35.08
C PRO A 6 -4.73 74.91 -33.89
N ARG A 7 -5.86 74.59 -33.25
CA ARG A 7 -6.25 75.11 -31.92
C ARG A 7 -5.96 74.09 -30.82
N SER A 8 -5.44 74.60 -29.72
CA SER A 8 -4.99 73.92 -28.49
C SER A 8 -6.12 73.31 -27.64
N GLN A 9 -5.89 72.11 -27.10
CA GLN A 9 -6.64 71.51 -25.98
C GLN A 9 -5.97 71.80 -24.62
N PRO A 10 -6.74 71.87 -23.51
CA PRO A 10 -6.20 72.08 -22.16
C PRO A 10 -5.66 70.77 -21.54
N PRO A 11 -4.81 70.83 -20.49
CA PRO A 11 -4.12 69.66 -19.98
C PRO A 11 -5.05 68.79 -19.11
N ALA A 12 -4.84 67.48 -19.19
CA ALA A 12 -5.44 66.49 -18.31
C ALA A 12 -4.78 66.54 -16.92
N VAL A 13 -5.61 66.41 -15.88
CA VAL A 13 -5.18 66.30 -14.48
C VAL A 13 -4.73 64.86 -14.23
N ASP A 14 -3.49 64.69 -13.80
CA ASP A 14 -2.87 63.41 -13.46
C ASP A 14 -3.61 62.69 -12.32
N GLY A 15 -3.99 61.44 -12.58
CA GLY A 15 -4.46 60.49 -11.59
C GLY A 15 -3.29 59.75 -10.93
N ALA A 16 -2.70 60.34 -9.89
CA ALA A 16 -1.67 59.71 -9.06
C ALA A 16 -2.25 59.05 -7.80
N ALA A 17 -3.23 58.15 -7.95
CA ALA A 17 -3.89 57.48 -6.81
C ALA A 17 -3.80 55.94 -6.81
N GLY A 18 -3.11 55.32 -7.78
CA GLY A 18 -3.11 53.86 -7.95
C GLY A 18 -1.91 53.09 -7.37
N ALA A 19 -0.76 53.74 -7.16
CA ALA A 19 0.49 53.03 -6.83
C ALA A 19 0.72 52.80 -5.32
N ASN A 20 0.29 53.72 -4.45
CA ASN A 20 0.50 53.60 -2.99
C ASN A 20 -0.33 52.49 -2.33
N GLY A 21 -1.52 52.19 -2.85
CA GLY A 21 -2.42 51.20 -2.23
C GLY A 21 -1.96 49.75 -2.39
N ALA A 22 -1.23 49.44 -3.47
CA ALA A 22 -0.71 48.09 -3.71
C ALA A 22 0.50 47.77 -2.81
N ASP A 23 1.35 48.77 -2.56
CA ASP A 23 2.56 48.63 -1.73
C ASP A 23 2.19 48.54 -0.23
N GLU A 24 1.18 49.30 0.21
CA GLU A 24 0.61 49.17 1.57
C GLU A 24 -0.11 47.84 1.79
N ALA A 25 -0.83 47.32 0.79
CA ALA A 25 -1.49 46.02 0.88
C ALA A 25 -0.48 44.86 0.94
N ALA A 26 0.59 44.93 0.15
CA ALA A 26 1.68 43.95 0.18
C ALA A 26 2.43 43.98 1.53
N SER A 27 2.68 45.18 2.07
CA SER A 27 3.30 45.36 3.38
C SER A 27 2.44 44.79 4.52
N ARG A 28 1.12 45.03 4.50
CA ARG A 28 0.20 44.44 5.49
C ARG A 28 0.15 42.92 5.41
N ALA A 29 0.07 42.35 4.20
CA ALA A 29 0.08 40.91 4.01
C ALA A 29 1.38 40.25 4.52
N ALA A 30 2.53 40.94 4.37
CA ALA A 30 3.80 40.46 4.89
C ALA A 30 3.83 40.45 6.42
N VAL A 31 3.30 41.49 7.07
CA VAL A 31 3.19 41.56 8.54
C VAL A 31 2.23 40.49 9.07
N GLU A 32 1.10 40.28 8.41
CA GLU A 32 0.12 39.25 8.79
C GLU A 32 0.72 37.84 8.67
N ALA A 33 1.45 37.56 7.58
CA ALA A 33 2.16 36.30 7.42
C ALA A 33 3.27 36.07 8.47
N GLU A 34 3.94 37.14 8.91
CA GLU A 34 4.93 37.06 9.99
C GLU A 34 4.26 36.74 11.34
N LEU A 35 3.15 37.39 11.64
CA LEU A 35 2.37 37.12 12.85
C LEU A 35 1.82 35.69 12.86
N ASP A 36 1.29 35.19 11.74
CA ASP A 36 0.82 33.81 11.58
C ASP A 36 1.95 32.80 11.82
N ALA A 37 3.17 33.11 11.36
CA ALA A 37 4.35 32.26 11.56
C ALA A 37 4.78 32.20 13.03
N ILE A 38 4.73 33.34 13.73
CA ILE A 38 5.01 33.43 15.17
C ILE A 38 3.97 32.62 15.95
N GLU A 39 2.69 32.85 15.70
CA GLU A 39 1.60 32.10 16.37
C GLU A 39 1.75 30.59 16.14
N SER A 40 2.01 30.18 14.90
CA SER A 40 2.20 28.77 14.55
C SER A 40 3.40 28.13 15.27
N GLU A 41 4.45 28.90 15.53
CA GLU A 41 5.61 28.45 16.30
C GLU A 41 5.29 28.32 17.79
N GLU A 42 4.57 29.27 18.37
CA GLU A 42 4.14 29.23 19.78
C GLU A 42 3.23 28.02 20.06
N TRP A 43 2.29 27.71 19.16
CA TRP A 43 1.46 26.52 19.25
C TRP A 43 2.27 25.22 19.18
N ARG A 44 3.26 25.15 18.26
CA ARG A 44 4.16 23.98 18.16
C ARG A 44 5.02 23.79 19.40
N GLN A 45 5.58 24.88 19.94
CA GLN A 45 6.35 24.84 21.18
C GLN A 45 5.50 24.42 22.38
N SER A 46 4.27 24.94 22.48
CA SER A 46 3.32 24.55 23.52
C SER A 46 3.00 23.06 23.48
N LEU A 47 2.78 22.51 22.29
CA LEU A 47 2.54 21.08 22.10
C LEU A 47 3.77 20.23 22.47
N HIS A 48 4.98 20.67 22.09
CA HIS A 48 6.23 20.01 22.50
C HIS A 48 6.45 20.03 24.02
N ASP A 49 6.14 21.13 24.70
CA ASP A 49 6.26 21.22 26.15
C ASP A 49 5.29 20.27 26.87
N VAL A 50 4.04 20.15 26.38
CA VAL A 50 3.07 19.17 26.88
C VAL A 50 3.58 17.73 26.67
N PHE A 51 4.11 17.44 25.47
CA PHE A 51 4.70 16.13 25.17
C PHE A 51 5.84 15.80 26.13
N TYR A 52 6.78 16.73 26.34
CA TYR A 52 7.96 16.51 27.17
C TYR A 52 7.59 16.34 28.65
N ARG A 53 6.63 17.12 29.17
CA ARG A 53 6.26 17.11 30.60
C ARG A 53 5.26 16.01 30.96
N ARG A 54 4.33 15.67 30.06
CA ARG A 54 3.16 14.83 30.37
C ARG A 54 2.98 13.63 29.45
N GLY A 55 3.82 13.48 28.43
CA GLY A 55 3.84 12.32 27.55
C GLY A 55 2.77 12.32 26.45
N PRO A 56 2.77 11.29 25.60
CA PRO A 56 1.97 11.23 24.37
C PRO A 56 0.45 11.13 24.63
N GLU A 57 0.02 10.44 25.69
CA GLU A 57 -1.41 10.27 26.01
C GLU A 57 -2.09 11.62 26.26
N ARG A 58 -1.44 12.51 27.03
CA ARG A 58 -1.98 13.84 27.30
C ARG A 58 -2.00 14.75 26.07
N VAL A 59 -1.04 14.60 25.17
CA VAL A 59 -1.06 15.31 23.87
C VAL A 59 -2.26 14.88 23.04
N ALA A 60 -2.55 13.57 22.99
CA ALA A 60 -3.70 13.06 22.26
C ALA A 60 -5.03 13.58 22.83
N GLU A 61 -5.18 13.60 24.16
CA GLU A 61 -6.34 14.23 24.82
C GLU A 61 -6.49 15.70 24.45
N LEU A 62 -5.40 16.48 24.56
CA LEU A 62 -5.42 17.93 24.26
C LEU A 62 -5.82 18.21 22.81
N LEU A 63 -5.29 17.44 21.86
CA LEU A 63 -5.65 17.58 20.44
C LEU A 63 -7.12 17.21 20.19
N ALA A 64 -7.66 16.20 20.88
CA ALA A 64 -9.07 15.85 20.78
C ALA A 64 -9.97 16.98 21.31
N ASP A 65 -9.62 17.57 22.47
CA ASP A 65 -10.35 18.70 23.04
C ASP A 65 -10.34 19.93 22.10
N LEU A 66 -9.18 20.26 21.52
CA LEU A 66 -9.05 21.37 20.57
C LEU A 66 -9.84 21.13 19.27
N GLN A 67 -9.90 19.88 18.79
CA GLN A 67 -10.72 19.53 17.63
C GLN A 67 -12.22 19.71 17.93
N ILE A 68 -12.68 19.29 19.11
CA ILE A 68 -14.07 19.50 19.55
C ILE A 68 -14.39 21.00 19.58
N GLU A 69 -13.48 21.82 20.11
CA GLU A 69 -13.71 23.26 20.20
C GLU A 69 -13.73 23.92 18.82
N ALA A 70 -12.79 23.58 17.94
CA ALA A 70 -12.79 24.06 16.57
C ALA A 70 -14.06 23.68 15.80
N GLN A 71 -14.60 22.47 16.03
CA GLN A 71 -15.89 22.06 15.45
C GLN A 71 -17.07 22.85 15.99
N ARG A 72 -17.07 23.21 17.28
CA ARG A 72 -18.12 24.06 17.87
C ARG A 72 -18.13 25.44 17.23
N GLU A 73 -16.95 25.97 16.91
CA GLU A 73 -16.76 27.22 16.17
C GLU A 73 -16.98 27.07 14.66
N MET A 74 -17.48 25.92 14.20
CA MET A 74 -17.75 25.61 12.79
C MET A 74 -16.53 25.71 11.87
N ALA A 75 -15.32 25.57 12.43
CA ALA A 75 -14.10 25.49 11.64
C ALA A 75 -14.07 24.16 10.86
N GLN A 76 -13.66 24.23 9.59
CA GLN A 76 -13.42 23.02 8.79
C GLN A 76 -12.13 22.36 9.25
N LEU A 77 -12.25 21.20 9.88
CA LEU A 77 -11.08 20.42 10.26
C LEU A 77 -10.50 19.64 9.07
N PRO A 78 -9.17 19.57 8.93
CA PRO A 78 -8.53 18.65 7.99
C PRO A 78 -8.78 17.19 8.41
N VAL A 79 -8.83 16.28 7.44
CA VAL A 79 -9.08 14.85 7.68
C VAL A 79 -7.94 14.25 8.53
N THR A 80 -8.27 13.85 9.76
CA THR A 80 -7.31 13.43 10.80
C THR A 80 -6.79 12.00 10.68
N SER A 81 -7.31 11.21 9.72
CA SER A 81 -6.87 9.83 9.50
C SER A 81 -5.55 9.72 8.71
N ARG A 82 -4.92 10.84 8.32
CA ARG A 82 -3.67 10.86 7.57
C ARG A 82 -2.48 11.06 8.51
N THR A 83 -1.63 10.05 8.61
CA THR A 83 -0.30 10.18 9.21
C THR A 83 0.65 10.86 8.23
N PRO A 84 1.78 11.43 8.69
CA PRO A 84 2.82 11.93 7.78
C PRO A 84 3.26 10.86 6.79
N TYR A 85 3.65 11.27 5.57
CA TYR A 85 4.06 10.37 4.48
C TYR A 85 5.50 9.85 4.68
N VAL A 86 5.70 9.15 5.80
CA VAL A 86 6.96 8.56 6.25
C VAL A 86 6.67 7.20 6.88
N ASN A 87 7.70 6.42 7.20
CA ASN A 87 7.53 5.11 7.82
C ASN A 87 6.87 5.21 9.20
N THR A 88 5.86 4.39 9.44
CA THR A 88 5.19 4.27 10.76
C THR A 88 6.15 3.80 11.86
N ILE A 89 7.11 2.94 11.53
CA ILE A 89 8.15 2.47 12.46
C ILE A 89 9.44 3.28 12.19
N PRO A 90 9.86 4.16 13.12
CA PRO A 90 11.08 4.94 12.95
C PRO A 90 12.33 4.09 13.22
N LEU A 91 13.50 4.57 12.77
CA LEU A 91 14.75 3.82 12.82
C LEU A 91 15.12 3.39 14.25
N GLU A 92 14.84 4.22 15.25
CA GLU A 92 15.16 3.97 16.66
C GLU A 92 14.31 2.83 17.25
N ARG A 93 13.17 2.52 16.64
CA ARG A 93 12.29 1.39 17.01
C ARG A 93 12.43 0.21 16.07
N GLN A 94 13.28 0.29 15.05
CA GLN A 94 13.47 -0.77 14.08
C GLN A 94 14.29 -1.91 14.72
N PRO A 95 13.78 -3.16 14.73
CA PRO A 95 14.55 -4.28 15.23
C PRO A 95 15.75 -4.60 14.32
N PRO A 96 16.81 -5.23 14.85
CA PRO A 96 17.88 -5.75 14.02
C PRO A 96 17.31 -6.78 13.03
N TYR A 97 17.81 -6.75 11.79
CA TYR A 97 17.39 -7.70 10.77
C TYR A 97 17.97 -9.09 11.08
N PRO A 98 17.15 -10.15 11.16
CA PRO A 98 17.58 -11.46 11.67
C PRO A 98 18.41 -12.26 10.65
N GLY A 99 18.28 -11.95 9.36
CA GLY A 99 18.83 -12.73 8.27
C GLY A 99 20.12 -12.20 7.65
N ASN A 100 20.67 -12.95 6.69
CA ASN A 100 21.83 -12.54 5.90
C ASN A 100 21.37 -11.85 4.61
N ARG A 101 21.40 -10.52 4.61
CA ARG A 101 20.93 -9.70 3.49
C ARG A 101 21.63 -10.01 2.17
N GLN A 102 22.91 -10.37 2.17
CA GLN A 102 23.64 -10.67 0.93
C GLN A 102 23.17 -11.99 0.31
N ILE A 103 22.99 -13.02 1.13
CA ILE A 103 22.49 -14.32 0.67
C ILE A 103 21.04 -14.18 0.19
N GLU A 104 20.20 -13.52 0.97
CA GLU A 104 18.78 -13.32 0.63
C GLU A 104 18.61 -12.46 -0.64
N GLN A 105 19.46 -11.45 -0.84
CA GLN A 105 19.48 -10.70 -2.09
C GLN A 105 19.84 -11.59 -3.29
N ARG A 106 20.80 -12.51 -3.15
CA ARG A 106 21.15 -13.47 -4.20
C ARG A 106 19.99 -14.41 -4.52
N ILE A 107 19.36 -14.99 -3.49
CA ILE A 107 18.19 -15.86 -3.64
C ILE A 107 17.07 -15.10 -4.37
N LYS A 108 16.70 -13.91 -3.89
CA LYS A 108 15.69 -13.06 -4.53
C LYS A 108 16.01 -12.77 -5.99
N SER A 109 17.27 -12.50 -6.33
CA SER A 109 17.70 -12.26 -7.70
C SER A 109 17.49 -13.49 -8.59
N PHE A 110 17.78 -14.70 -8.10
CA PHE A 110 17.49 -15.93 -8.82
C PHE A 110 15.99 -16.17 -9.00
N VAL A 111 15.18 -15.94 -7.95
CA VAL A 111 13.72 -16.06 -8.05
C VAL A 111 13.16 -15.08 -9.09
N ARG A 112 13.57 -13.80 -9.04
CA ARG A 112 13.16 -12.79 -10.03
C ARG A 112 13.58 -13.14 -11.45
N TRP A 113 14.81 -13.65 -11.62
CA TRP A 113 15.30 -14.08 -12.92
C TRP A 113 14.45 -15.23 -13.49
N ASN A 114 14.26 -16.29 -12.70
CA ASN A 114 13.48 -17.46 -13.13
C ASN A 114 12.02 -17.10 -13.42
N ALA A 115 11.40 -16.21 -12.62
CA ALA A 115 10.04 -15.75 -12.85
C ALA A 115 9.90 -15.01 -14.20
N MET A 116 10.84 -14.11 -14.50
CA MET A 116 10.89 -13.39 -15.78
C MET A 116 11.18 -14.35 -16.94
N ALA A 117 12.19 -15.20 -16.81
CA ALA A 117 12.61 -16.15 -17.84
C ALA A 117 11.48 -17.10 -18.23
N MET A 118 10.75 -17.64 -17.24
CA MET A 118 9.59 -18.50 -17.46
C MET A 118 8.49 -17.81 -18.28
N VAL A 119 8.14 -16.56 -17.95
CA VAL A 119 7.11 -15.82 -18.69
C VAL A 119 7.58 -15.46 -20.10
N VAL A 120 8.81 -14.99 -20.25
CA VAL A 120 9.38 -14.60 -21.56
C VAL A 120 9.52 -15.80 -22.49
N ASP A 121 10.06 -16.93 -22.00
CA ASP A 121 10.19 -18.15 -22.79
C ASP A 121 8.83 -18.70 -23.21
N ALA A 122 7.83 -18.71 -22.32
CA ALA A 122 6.48 -19.12 -22.67
C ALA A 122 5.89 -18.30 -23.82
N ASN A 123 6.05 -16.96 -23.80
CA ASN A 123 5.57 -16.09 -24.88
C ASN A 123 6.39 -16.20 -26.17
N ASN A 124 7.68 -16.54 -26.08
CA ASN A 124 8.51 -16.80 -27.26
C ASN A 124 8.13 -18.11 -27.98
N ARG A 125 7.72 -19.14 -27.22
CA ARG A 125 7.31 -20.43 -27.78
C ARG A 125 5.84 -20.44 -28.22
N HIS A 126 5.00 -19.67 -27.54
CA HIS A 126 3.56 -19.67 -27.74
C HIS A 126 3.01 -18.23 -27.68
N GLU A 127 2.68 -17.70 -28.86
CA GLU A 127 2.08 -16.38 -28.96
C GLU A 127 0.75 -16.28 -28.19
N GLY A 128 0.56 -15.18 -27.48
CA GLY A 128 -0.69 -14.87 -26.78
C GLY A 128 -0.92 -15.60 -25.45
N ILE A 129 0.05 -16.39 -24.97
CA ILE A 129 -0.11 -17.12 -23.70
C ILE A 129 -0.14 -16.20 -22.47
N GLY A 130 0.50 -15.03 -22.57
CA GLY A 130 0.51 -13.98 -21.55
C GLY A 130 1.35 -14.32 -20.32
N GLY A 131 1.08 -13.65 -19.21
CA GLY A 131 1.83 -13.76 -17.96
C GLY A 131 2.38 -12.41 -17.49
N HIS A 132 2.45 -12.20 -16.19
CA HIS A 132 2.83 -10.92 -15.60
C HIS A 132 4.23 -11.00 -14.98
N ILE A 133 5.06 -10.01 -15.28
CA ILE A 133 6.43 -9.91 -14.74
C ILE A 133 6.49 -8.85 -13.64
N SER A 134 5.86 -7.70 -13.88
CA SER A 134 5.97 -6.51 -13.03
C SER A 134 5.34 -6.67 -11.64
N THR A 135 4.22 -7.39 -11.54
CA THR A 135 3.52 -7.60 -10.26
C THR A 135 4.44 -8.27 -9.23
N TYR A 136 5.01 -9.43 -9.56
CA TYR A 136 5.95 -10.08 -8.65
C TYR A 136 7.23 -9.25 -8.46
N ALA A 137 7.76 -8.60 -9.51
CA ALA A 137 8.97 -7.80 -9.39
C ALA A 137 8.83 -6.67 -8.35
N SER A 138 7.67 -6.01 -8.26
CA SER A 138 7.39 -4.98 -7.25
C SER A 138 7.21 -5.56 -5.84
N ALA A 139 6.56 -6.72 -5.71
CA ALA A 139 6.30 -7.37 -4.42
C ALA A 139 7.39 -8.33 -3.94
N ALA A 140 8.44 -8.59 -4.74
CA ALA A 140 9.39 -9.67 -4.50
C ALA A 140 10.02 -9.59 -3.11
N THR A 141 10.47 -8.42 -2.68
CA THR A 141 11.08 -8.27 -1.35
C THR A 141 10.07 -8.56 -0.22
N LEU A 142 8.79 -8.22 -0.38
CA LEU A 142 7.74 -8.50 0.61
C LEU A 142 7.54 -10.00 0.78
N TYR A 143 7.41 -10.73 -0.34
CA TYR A 143 7.29 -12.19 -0.32
C TYR A 143 8.54 -12.86 0.23
N GLU A 144 9.74 -12.45 -0.21
CA GLU A 144 10.99 -13.09 0.21
C GLU A 144 11.27 -12.90 1.70
N VAL A 145 11.00 -11.71 2.26
CA VAL A 145 11.04 -11.50 3.72
C VAL A 145 10.01 -12.39 4.41
N GLY A 146 8.79 -12.46 3.87
CA GLY A 146 7.74 -13.36 4.36
C GLY A 146 8.21 -14.81 4.44
N PHE A 147 8.72 -15.36 3.34
CA PHE A 147 9.18 -16.74 3.28
C PHE A 147 10.40 -17.03 4.17
N ASN A 148 11.33 -16.09 4.31
CA ASN A 148 12.55 -16.34 5.10
C ASN A 148 12.32 -16.19 6.61
N HIS A 149 11.33 -15.41 7.04
CA HIS A 149 11.24 -14.98 8.45
C HIS A 149 9.85 -15.04 9.08
N PHE A 150 8.77 -15.24 8.32
CA PHE A 150 7.41 -15.15 8.85
C PHE A 150 6.53 -16.36 8.52
N PHE A 151 6.50 -16.78 7.27
CA PHE A 151 5.54 -17.77 6.79
C PHE A 151 5.81 -19.16 7.35
N ARG A 152 4.82 -19.71 8.04
CA ARG A 152 4.87 -21.07 8.59
C ARG A 152 4.18 -22.07 7.67
N GLY A 153 4.89 -23.17 7.38
CA GLY A 153 4.37 -24.27 6.57
C GLY A 153 3.23 -25.04 7.26
N ALA A 154 2.57 -25.93 6.52
CA ALA A 154 1.42 -26.69 7.03
C ALA A 154 1.79 -27.62 8.21
N ASP A 155 3.04 -28.09 8.25
CA ASP A 155 3.57 -28.98 9.28
C ASP A 155 4.09 -28.23 10.53
N ASP A 156 3.98 -26.90 10.54
CA ASP A 156 4.36 -26.11 11.71
C ASP A 156 3.41 -26.43 12.89
N PRO A 157 3.92 -26.58 14.13
CA PRO A 157 3.09 -26.88 15.30
C PRO A 157 1.96 -25.88 15.56
N SER A 158 2.08 -24.63 15.07
CA SER A 158 1.00 -23.65 15.12
C SER A 158 -0.19 -24.02 14.23
N GLY A 159 -0.06 -24.98 13.31
CA GLY A 159 -1.06 -25.31 12.29
C GLY A 159 -0.89 -24.55 10.96
N GLY A 160 0.21 -23.81 10.80
CA GLY A 160 0.64 -23.17 9.57
C GLY A 160 -0.12 -21.91 9.19
N ASP A 161 0.54 -21.00 8.48
CA ASP A 161 -0.08 -19.77 8.01
C ASP A 161 -0.91 -20.01 6.73
N LEU A 162 -1.97 -19.21 6.57
CA LEU A 162 -2.82 -19.22 5.38
C LEU A 162 -2.51 -17.98 4.55
N ILE A 163 -1.90 -18.18 3.37
CA ILE A 163 -1.38 -17.08 2.55
C ILE A 163 -2.19 -16.99 1.26
N TYR A 164 -2.96 -15.91 1.14
CA TYR A 164 -3.65 -15.51 -0.07
C TYR A 164 -2.65 -14.75 -0.95
N ILE A 165 -1.94 -15.49 -1.80
CA ILE A 165 -0.97 -14.95 -2.76
C ILE A 165 -1.71 -14.15 -3.83
N GLN A 166 -1.22 -12.96 -4.17
CA GLN A 166 -1.76 -12.17 -5.28
C GLN A 166 -1.67 -12.97 -6.60
N GLY A 167 -2.78 -13.15 -7.32
CA GLY A 167 -2.86 -14.08 -8.44
C GLY A 167 -1.78 -13.88 -9.50
N HIS A 168 -1.60 -12.63 -9.96
CA HIS A 168 -0.60 -12.27 -10.98
C HIS A 168 0.86 -12.38 -10.50
N ALA A 169 1.09 -12.62 -9.22
CA ALA A 169 2.43 -12.89 -8.67
C ALA A 169 2.82 -14.38 -8.75
N SER A 170 1.97 -15.25 -9.30
CA SER A 170 2.22 -16.69 -9.44
C SER A 170 3.59 -17.05 -10.06
N PRO A 171 4.14 -16.32 -11.06
CA PRO A 171 5.43 -16.69 -11.62
C PRO A 171 6.57 -16.68 -10.61
N GLY A 172 6.55 -15.75 -9.65
CA GLY A 172 7.55 -15.69 -8.60
C GLY A 172 7.44 -16.83 -7.60
N ILE A 173 6.23 -17.27 -7.29
CA ILE A 173 6.02 -18.41 -6.39
C ILE A 173 6.49 -19.71 -7.05
N TYR A 174 6.21 -19.90 -8.34
CA TYR A 174 6.76 -21.03 -9.09
C TYR A 174 8.29 -21.00 -9.18
N ALA A 175 8.85 -19.82 -9.46
CA ALA A 175 10.30 -19.64 -9.51
C ALA A 175 10.98 -19.97 -8.17
N ARG A 176 10.38 -19.58 -7.04
CA ARG A 176 10.87 -19.95 -5.71
C ARG A 176 10.73 -21.46 -5.47
N ALA A 177 9.58 -22.03 -5.77
CA ALA A 177 9.33 -23.46 -5.60
C ALA A 177 10.28 -24.33 -6.44
N TYR A 178 10.67 -23.87 -7.63
CA TYR A 178 11.72 -24.49 -8.45
C TYR A 178 13.09 -24.46 -7.76
N LEU A 179 13.51 -23.31 -7.20
CA LEU A 179 14.76 -23.22 -6.45
C LEU A 179 14.76 -24.07 -5.17
N GLU A 180 13.59 -24.29 -4.58
CA GLU A 180 13.37 -25.20 -3.45
C GLU A 180 13.34 -26.69 -3.87
N GLY A 181 13.43 -27.00 -5.16
CA GLY A 181 13.38 -28.36 -5.70
C GLY A 181 11.98 -28.99 -5.68
N ARG A 182 10.92 -28.19 -5.48
CA ARG A 182 9.52 -28.66 -5.44
C ARG A 182 8.85 -28.72 -6.80
N LEU A 183 9.39 -28.02 -7.80
CA LEU A 183 8.94 -28.05 -9.18
C LEU A 183 10.11 -28.42 -10.10
N SER A 184 9.83 -29.18 -11.15
CA SER A 184 10.82 -29.50 -12.19
C SER A 184 10.95 -28.36 -13.20
N GLU A 185 12.07 -28.33 -13.92
CA GLU A 185 12.28 -27.39 -15.02
C GLU A 185 11.23 -27.58 -16.13
N GLU A 186 10.82 -28.81 -16.41
CA GLU A 186 9.77 -29.15 -17.38
C GLU A 186 8.44 -28.45 -17.06
N LEU A 187 8.03 -28.43 -15.78
CA LEU A 187 6.81 -27.73 -15.37
C LEU A 187 6.91 -26.22 -15.60
N LEU A 188 8.09 -25.63 -15.40
CA LEU A 188 8.33 -24.20 -15.67
C LEU A 188 8.23 -23.92 -17.17
N PHE A 189 8.79 -24.77 -18.03
CA PHE A 189 8.63 -24.64 -19.49
C PHE A 189 7.18 -24.79 -19.94
N ASN A 190 6.38 -25.57 -19.21
CA ASN A 190 4.95 -25.75 -19.46
C ASN A 190 4.07 -24.75 -18.69
N PHE A 191 4.60 -23.59 -18.29
CA PHE A 191 3.81 -22.52 -17.68
C PHE A 191 2.63 -22.11 -18.58
N ARG A 192 1.42 -22.11 -18.01
CA ARG A 192 0.13 -21.91 -18.69
C ARG A 192 -0.24 -22.96 -19.75
N ARG A 193 0.47 -24.10 -19.76
CA ARG A 193 0.22 -25.23 -20.67
C ARG A 193 -0.04 -26.51 -19.88
N GLU A 194 -1.10 -26.49 -19.08
CA GLU A 194 -1.44 -27.57 -18.14
C GLU A 194 -1.71 -28.92 -18.81
N LEU A 195 -2.11 -28.91 -20.10
CA LEU A 195 -2.37 -30.10 -20.91
C LEU A 195 -1.16 -30.52 -21.77
N ALA A 196 0.01 -29.89 -21.61
CA ALA A 196 1.22 -30.34 -22.29
C ALA A 196 1.68 -31.70 -21.75
N ASP A 197 2.45 -32.42 -22.57
CA ASP A 197 3.13 -33.63 -22.13
C ASP A 197 4.01 -33.30 -20.91
N GLY A 198 3.97 -34.16 -19.88
CA GLY A 198 4.64 -33.91 -18.60
C GLY A 198 3.86 -33.01 -17.61
N GLY A 199 2.70 -32.47 -18.02
CA GLY A 199 1.89 -31.56 -17.23
C GLY A 199 2.43 -30.13 -17.24
N GLY A 200 1.68 -29.18 -16.67
CA GLY A 200 2.07 -27.77 -16.66
C GLY A 200 1.56 -27.00 -15.46
N LEU A 201 1.97 -25.74 -15.37
CA LEU A 201 1.61 -24.86 -14.25
C LEU A 201 0.41 -23.99 -14.63
N PRO A 202 -0.65 -23.93 -13.78
CA PRO A 202 -1.76 -23.05 -14.04
C PRO A 202 -1.35 -21.58 -14.00
N SER A 203 -2.11 -20.73 -14.70
CA SER A 203 -1.83 -19.30 -14.77
C SER A 203 -1.78 -18.63 -13.40
N TYR A 204 -2.65 -19.05 -12.49
CA TYR A 204 -2.90 -18.41 -11.21
C TYR A 204 -3.18 -19.46 -10.12
N PRO A 205 -3.36 -19.07 -8.85
CA PRO A 205 -3.74 -19.98 -7.78
C PRO A 205 -5.07 -20.68 -8.03
N HIS A 206 -5.02 -21.89 -8.58
CA HIS A 206 -6.19 -22.71 -8.86
C HIS A 206 -6.05 -24.07 -8.17
N PRO A 207 -6.58 -24.23 -6.94
CA PRO A 207 -6.51 -25.49 -6.21
C PRO A 207 -7.16 -26.66 -6.95
N TRP A 208 -8.16 -26.42 -7.80
CA TRP A 208 -8.75 -27.47 -8.64
C TRP A 208 -7.75 -28.03 -9.66
N LEU A 209 -6.91 -27.17 -10.23
CA LEU A 209 -5.94 -27.52 -11.28
C LEU A 209 -4.62 -28.05 -10.68
N MET A 210 -4.25 -27.59 -9.48
CA MET A 210 -3.01 -27.98 -8.82
C MET A 210 -3.21 -28.11 -7.29
N ASN A 211 -4.00 -29.11 -6.90
CA ASN A 211 -4.49 -29.35 -5.53
C ASN A 211 -3.41 -29.61 -4.48
N HIS A 212 -2.21 -30.03 -4.90
CA HIS A 212 -1.07 -30.25 -4.01
C HIS A 212 -0.17 -29.01 -3.84
N PHE A 213 -0.51 -27.89 -4.47
CA PHE A 213 0.30 -26.66 -4.45
C PHE A 213 -0.50 -25.43 -4.03
N TRP A 214 -1.61 -25.14 -4.72
CA TRP A 214 -2.42 -23.96 -4.45
C TRP A 214 -3.53 -24.24 -3.45
N LYS A 215 -3.78 -23.29 -2.54
CA LYS A 215 -4.83 -23.38 -1.50
C LYS A 215 -6.01 -22.44 -1.71
N PHE A 216 -5.74 -21.19 -2.12
CA PHE A 216 -6.76 -20.13 -2.18
C PHE A 216 -6.76 -19.48 -3.57
N PRO A 217 -7.92 -19.41 -4.27
CA PRO A 217 -8.04 -18.70 -5.52
C PRO A 217 -8.17 -17.18 -5.29
N THR A 218 -7.34 -16.39 -5.97
CA THR A 218 -7.18 -14.95 -5.67
C THR A 218 -7.13 -14.05 -6.90
N VAL A 219 -7.14 -14.59 -8.13
CA VAL A 219 -7.00 -13.76 -9.33
C VAL A 219 -8.25 -12.97 -9.68
N SER A 220 -9.43 -13.41 -9.23
CA SER A 220 -10.63 -12.56 -9.23
C SER A 220 -10.48 -11.55 -8.09
N MET A 221 -10.04 -10.35 -8.46
CA MET A 221 -9.72 -9.25 -7.56
C MET A 221 -10.91 -8.94 -6.62
N GLY A 222 -10.61 -8.54 -5.39
CA GLY A 222 -11.61 -8.24 -4.36
C GLY A 222 -12.11 -9.47 -3.57
N LEU A 223 -12.10 -10.67 -4.16
CA LEU A 223 -12.51 -11.88 -3.42
C LEU A 223 -11.51 -12.30 -2.35
N ALA A 224 -10.20 -12.21 -2.65
CA ALA A 224 -9.14 -12.58 -1.72
C ALA A 224 -9.22 -11.84 -0.36
N PRO A 225 -9.29 -10.49 -0.33
CA PRO A 225 -9.41 -9.75 0.93
C PRO A 225 -10.68 -10.07 1.72
N LEU A 226 -11.84 -10.18 1.05
CA LEU A 226 -13.08 -10.57 1.71
C LEU A 226 -12.97 -11.98 2.33
N MET A 227 -12.50 -12.95 1.56
CA MET A 227 -12.31 -14.33 2.04
C MET A 227 -11.29 -14.42 3.17
N ALA A 228 -10.19 -13.66 3.11
CA ALA A 228 -9.18 -13.65 4.15
C ALA A 228 -9.74 -13.16 5.50
N ILE A 229 -10.59 -12.12 5.50
CA ILE A 229 -11.29 -11.64 6.71
C ILE A 229 -12.14 -12.77 7.30
N TYR A 230 -12.98 -13.42 6.49
CA TYR A 230 -13.85 -14.48 6.96
C TYR A 230 -13.08 -15.75 7.34
N GLN A 231 -11.96 -16.04 6.69
CA GLN A 231 -11.07 -17.15 7.04
C GLN A 231 -10.42 -16.93 8.41
N ALA A 232 -9.92 -15.72 8.69
CA ALA A 232 -9.35 -15.36 9.99
C ALA A 232 -10.41 -15.46 11.09
N ARG A 233 -11.63 -14.97 10.83
CA ARG A 233 -12.78 -15.12 11.73
C ARG A 233 -13.14 -16.58 11.96
N PHE A 234 -13.15 -17.40 10.91
CA PHE A 234 -13.49 -18.81 11.02
C PHE A 234 -12.45 -19.59 11.85
N MET A 235 -11.17 -19.24 11.74
CA MET A 235 -10.13 -19.79 12.62
C MET A 235 -10.41 -19.48 14.09
N ARG A 236 -10.79 -18.24 14.42
CA ARG A 236 -11.18 -17.87 15.79
C ARG A 236 -12.42 -18.63 16.24
N TYR A 237 -13.44 -18.72 15.40
CA TYR A 237 -14.64 -19.52 15.66
C TYR A 237 -14.32 -20.99 16.01
N LEU A 238 -13.41 -21.64 15.29
CA LEU A 238 -13.04 -23.03 15.58
C LEU A 238 -12.39 -23.18 16.96
N VAL A 239 -11.53 -22.24 17.35
CA VAL A 239 -10.90 -22.22 18.67
C VAL A 239 -11.93 -21.94 19.76
N ASP A 240 -12.76 -20.91 19.58
CA ASP A 240 -13.78 -20.51 20.56
C ASP A 240 -14.83 -21.61 20.79
N ARG A 241 -15.07 -22.44 19.78
CA ARG A 241 -15.97 -23.60 19.85
C ARG A 241 -15.31 -24.88 20.37
N GLY A 242 -14.02 -24.86 20.66
CA GLY A 242 -13.25 -26.04 21.08
C GLY A 242 -13.15 -27.11 19.99
N LEU A 243 -13.29 -26.74 18.71
CA LEU A 243 -13.17 -27.63 17.56
C LEU A 243 -11.73 -27.73 17.05
N LYS A 244 -10.86 -26.80 17.45
CA LYS A 244 -9.42 -26.79 17.17
C LYS A 244 -8.69 -26.20 18.37
N ASP A 245 -7.48 -26.70 18.63
CA ASP A 245 -6.63 -26.15 19.67
C ASP A 245 -6.28 -24.67 19.39
N PRO A 246 -6.05 -23.86 20.44
CA PRO A 246 -5.55 -22.51 20.29
C PRO A 246 -4.30 -22.46 19.40
N THR A 247 -4.29 -21.50 18.49
CA THR A 247 -3.23 -21.33 17.49
C THR A 247 -2.89 -19.85 17.34
N ASP A 248 -1.62 -19.58 17.06
CA ASP A 248 -1.10 -18.28 16.67
C ASP A 248 -0.90 -18.15 15.15
N ALA A 249 -1.38 -19.12 14.36
CA ALA A 249 -1.42 -19.10 12.90
C ALA A 249 -2.06 -17.81 12.37
N LYS A 250 -1.50 -17.28 11.29
CA LYS A 250 -1.91 -16.02 10.68
C LYS A 250 -2.53 -16.25 9.30
N VAL A 251 -3.44 -15.36 8.94
CA VAL A 251 -3.99 -15.21 7.60
C VAL A 251 -3.34 -14.00 6.96
N TRP A 252 -2.57 -14.22 5.90
CA TRP A 252 -1.88 -13.17 5.14
C TRP A 252 -2.62 -12.93 3.84
N CYS A 253 -3.02 -11.70 3.58
CA CYS A 253 -3.70 -11.29 2.36
C CYS A 253 -2.81 -10.36 1.54
N PHE A 254 -2.30 -10.82 0.41
CA PHE A 254 -1.51 -10.01 -0.51
C PHE A 254 -2.38 -9.48 -1.64
N ILE A 255 -2.49 -8.16 -1.74
CA ILE A 255 -3.30 -7.47 -2.75
C ILE A 255 -2.54 -6.29 -3.34
N GLY A 256 -2.98 -5.82 -4.51
CA GLY A 256 -2.52 -4.55 -5.07
C GLY A 256 -3.31 -3.37 -4.50
N ASP A 257 -2.72 -2.18 -4.53
CA ASP A 257 -3.46 -0.93 -4.28
C ASP A 257 -4.61 -0.74 -5.28
N GLY A 258 -4.40 -1.06 -6.57
CA GLY A 258 -5.47 -1.06 -7.58
C GLY A 258 -6.62 -2.03 -7.28
N GLU A 259 -6.37 -3.12 -6.54
CA GLU A 259 -7.39 -4.09 -6.12
C GLU A 259 -8.33 -3.53 -5.04
N THR A 260 -7.87 -2.53 -4.29
CA THR A 260 -8.67 -1.91 -3.23
C THR A 260 -9.85 -1.09 -3.75
N ASP A 261 -9.92 -0.84 -5.07
CA ASP A 261 -11.07 -0.23 -5.72
C ASP A 261 -12.26 -1.20 -5.87
N GLU A 262 -12.04 -2.52 -5.76
CA GLU A 262 -13.13 -3.49 -5.74
C GLU A 262 -13.94 -3.34 -4.43
N PRO A 263 -15.28 -3.22 -4.48
CA PRO A 263 -16.10 -3.04 -3.29
C PRO A 263 -15.88 -4.10 -2.21
N GLU A 264 -15.61 -5.34 -2.62
CA GLU A 264 -15.35 -6.48 -1.75
C GLU A 264 -14.04 -6.33 -0.97
N ALA A 265 -13.06 -5.60 -1.51
CA ALA A 265 -11.75 -5.47 -0.89
C ALA A 265 -11.79 -4.68 0.42
N LEU A 266 -12.58 -3.61 0.46
CA LEU A 266 -12.69 -2.73 1.62
C LEU A 266 -14.06 -2.82 2.33
N GLY A 267 -15.10 -3.33 1.67
CA GLY A 267 -16.47 -3.31 2.18
C GLY A 267 -16.68 -4.06 3.51
N ALA A 268 -15.81 -5.03 3.84
CA ALA A 268 -15.90 -5.83 5.06
C ALA A 268 -14.80 -5.56 6.09
N ILE A 269 -13.92 -4.57 5.90
CA ILE A 269 -12.76 -4.37 6.80
C ILE A 269 -13.17 -4.03 8.24
N SER A 270 -14.33 -3.41 8.43
CA SER A 270 -14.87 -3.09 9.75
C SER A 270 -15.19 -4.35 10.57
N LEU A 271 -15.48 -5.49 9.91
CA LEU A 271 -15.67 -6.78 10.58
C LEU A 271 -14.39 -7.24 11.29
N ALA A 272 -13.22 -7.04 10.67
CA ALA A 272 -11.95 -7.43 11.27
C ALA A 272 -11.70 -6.69 12.59
N ALA A 273 -12.03 -5.40 12.65
CA ALA A 273 -11.94 -4.61 13.87
C ALA A 273 -12.97 -5.06 14.93
N ARG A 274 -14.23 -5.27 14.52
CA ARG A 274 -15.32 -5.70 15.42
C ARG A 274 -15.05 -7.05 16.08
N GLU A 275 -14.53 -8.00 15.31
CA GLU A 275 -14.22 -9.36 15.77
C GLU A 275 -12.78 -9.47 16.34
N ARG A 276 -12.04 -8.35 16.41
CA ARG A 276 -10.67 -8.27 16.92
C ARG A 276 -9.73 -9.30 16.28
N LEU A 277 -9.75 -9.38 14.95
CA LEU A 277 -8.97 -10.35 14.18
C LEU A 277 -7.47 -10.00 14.12
N ASP A 278 -6.78 -10.15 15.24
CA ASP A 278 -5.31 -10.01 15.38
C ASP A 278 -4.51 -11.13 14.68
N ASN A 279 -5.20 -12.11 14.11
CA ASN A 279 -4.65 -13.15 13.24
C ASN A 279 -4.75 -12.81 11.75
N LEU A 280 -5.27 -11.65 11.37
CA LEU A 280 -5.36 -11.19 9.99
C LEU A 280 -4.30 -10.12 9.69
N ILE A 281 -3.58 -10.29 8.58
CA ILE A 281 -2.58 -9.33 8.10
C ILE A 281 -2.84 -9.04 6.62
N PHE A 282 -3.14 -7.78 6.30
CA PHE A 282 -3.20 -7.31 4.92
C PHE A 282 -1.84 -6.73 4.52
N VAL A 283 -1.33 -7.17 3.38
CA VAL A 283 -0.11 -6.66 2.73
C VAL A 283 -0.53 -6.06 1.40
N ILE A 284 -0.67 -4.73 1.37
CA ILE A 284 -1.07 -3.98 0.18
C ILE A 284 0.20 -3.50 -0.52
N ASN A 285 0.42 -3.98 -1.73
CA ASN A 285 1.53 -3.54 -2.57
C ASN A 285 1.17 -2.21 -3.26
N CYS A 286 1.50 -1.10 -2.61
CA CYS A 286 1.25 0.25 -3.14
C CYS A 286 2.34 0.67 -4.12
N ASN A 287 2.27 0.15 -5.35
CA ASN A 287 3.14 0.58 -6.46
C ASN A 287 2.59 1.81 -7.21
N LEU A 288 1.44 2.33 -6.74
CA LEU A 288 0.70 3.50 -7.23
C LEU A 288 0.04 3.31 -8.59
N GLN A 289 0.03 2.09 -9.13
CA GLN A 289 -0.38 1.77 -10.49
C GLN A 289 -1.34 0.58 -10.58
N ARG A 290 -2.28 0.68 -11.51
CA ARG A 290 -3.08 -0.42 -12.06
C ARG A 290 -2.64 -0.69 -13.51
N LEU A 291 -3.31 -1.62 -14.18
CA LEU A 291 -2.94 -2.05 -15.53
C LEU A 291 -2.82 -0.89 -16.53
N ASP A 292 -3.79 0.04 -16.51
CA ASP A 292 -3.90 1.12 -17.50
C ASP A 292 -3.51 2.51 -16.97
N GLY A 293 -2.78 2.60 -15.84
CA GLY A 293 -2.30 3.88 -15.31
C GLY A 293 -2.28 3.97 -13.78
N PRO A 294 -2.12 5.16 -13.19
CA PRO A 294 -2.11 5.31 -11.74
C PRO A 294 -3.47 5.04 -11.10
N VAL A 295 -3.48 4.57 -9.85
CA VAL A 295 -4.73 4.32 -9.10
C VAL A 295 -5.44 5.64 -8.78
N ARG A 296 -4.69 6.63 -8.25
CA ARG A 296 -5.15 7.99 -7.94
C ARG A 296 -4.09 9.03 -8.34
N GLY A 297 -4.00 9.37 -9.63
CA GLY A 297 -2.94 10.26 -10.13
C GLY A 297 -2.91 11.67 -9.53
N ASN A 298 -4.07 12.21 -9.13
CA ASN A 298 -4.20 13.53 -8.50
C ASN A 298 -4.34 13.45 -6.97
N GLY A 299 -4.06 12.30 -6.37
CA GLY A 299 -4.27 12.05 -4.95
C GLY A 299 -3.22 11.12 -4.37
N GLN A 300 -3.53 10.60 -3.19
CA GLN A 300 -2.74 9.59 -2.49
C GLN A 300 -3.68 8.44 -2.19
N ILE A 301 -3.33 7.26 -2.70
CA ILE A 301 -4.05 6.00 -2.44
C ILE A 301 -3.67 5.45 -1.06
#